data_AF-A2I2T2-F1
#
_entry.id   AF-A2I2T2-F1
#
_cell.length_a   1.000
_cell.length_b   1.000
_cell.length_c   1.000
_cell.angle_alpha   90.00
_cell.angle_beta   90.00
_cell.angle_gamma   90.00
#
_symmetry.space_group_name_H-M   'P 1'
#
loop_
_entity.id
_entity.type
_entity.pdbx_description
1 polymer ?
#
loop_
_entity_poly.entity_id
_entity_poly.type
_entity_poly.pdbx_seq_one_letter_code
_entity_poly.pdbx_strand_id
1 'polypeptide(L)' 'KRGRAPYSLIRQQVGGRWTYEIPHVGKIQYGGMVFDVDNLMINTPK' A
#
# COMPACT_ATOMS: atom_id res chain seq x y z
N LYS A 1 10.07 -9.71 11.58
CA LYS A 1 8.82 -9.99 12.34
C LYS A 1 8.44 -8.86 13.31
N ARG A 2 8.56 -7.57 12.92
CA ARG A 2 8.29 -6.40 13.80
C ARG A 2 7.12 -5.53 13.28
N GLY A 3 6.27 -6.09 12.42
CA GLY A 3 5.16 -5.35 11.78
C GLY A 3 5.58 -4.29 10.75
N ARG A 4 6.87 -4.17 10.41
CA ARG A 4 7.34 -3.24 9.37
C ARG A 4 7.02 -3.79 7.98
N ALA A 5 6.58 -2.91 7.08
CA ALA A 5 6.41 -3.24 5.67
C ALA A 5 7.76 -3.69 5.07
N PRO A 6 7.80 -4.77 4.27
CA PRO A 6 9.02 -5.19 3.60
C PRO A 6 9.41 -4.20 2.50
N TYR A 7 10.70 -4.13 2.19
CA TYR A 7 11.20 -3.34 1.07
C TYR A 7 10.73 -3.93 -0.26
N SER A 8 10.29 -3.06 -1.18
CA SER A 8 10.03 -3.44 -2.56
C SER A 8 11.33 -3.52 -3.37
N LEU A 9 11.27 -4.13 -4.56
CA LEU A 9 12.42 -4.16 -5.48
C LEU A 9 12.90 -2.73 -5.78
N ILE A 10 14.21 -2.50 -5.86
CA ILE A 10 14.80 -1.14 -6.06
C ILE A 10 14.14 -0.40 -7.24
N ARG A 11 13.91 -1.09 -8.37
CA ARG A 11 13.27 -0.53 -9.58
C ARG A 11 11.79 -0.12 -9.41
N GLN A 12 11.17 -0.51 -8.31
CA GLN A 12 9.78 -0.25 -7.95
C GLN A 12 9.65 0.77 -6.80
N GLN A 13 10.77 1.28 -6.29
CA GLN A 13 10.81 2.34 -5.29
C GLN A 13 10.67 3.71 -5.97
N VAL A 14 10.04 4.67 -5.30
CA VAL A 14 9.80 6.01 -5.85
C VAL A 14 10.16 7.07 -4.80
N GLY A 15 11.25 7.81 -5.03
CA GLY A 15 11.73 8.81 -4.09
C GLY A 15 12.04 8.21 -2.71
N GLY A 16 11.42 8.74 -1.65
CA GLY A 16 11.54 8.20 -0.29
C GLY A 16 10.62 7.02 0.03
N ARG A 17 9.79 6.57 -0.92
CA ARG A 17 8.87 5.43 -0.73
C ARG A 17 9.58 4.14 -1.17
N TRP A 18 9.98 3.33 -0.20
CA TRP A 18 10.85 2.15 -0.43
C TRP A 18 10.19 0.80 -0.11
N THR A 19 9.04 0.81 0.57
CA THR A 19 8.37 -0.40 1.03
C THR A 19 7.09 -0.64 0.24
N TYR A 20 6.57 -1.87 0.31
CA TYR A 20 5.21 -2.11 -0.15
C TYR A 20 4.21 -1.27 0.65
N GLU A 21 3.12 -0.91 0.00
CA GLU A 21 2.09 -0.04 0.55
C GLU A 21 0.70 -0.69 0.45
N ILE A 22 -0.21 -0.22 1.29
CA ILE A 22 -1.60 -0.69 1.33
C ILE A 22 -2.53 0.48 0.98
N PRO A 23 -2.77 0.76 -0.31
CA PRO A 23 -3.81 1.68 -0.72
C PRO A 23 -5.20 1.02 -0.70
N HIS A 24 -6.22 1.86 -0.60
CA HIS A 24 -7.62 1.45 -0.79
C HIS A 24 -7.97 1.40 -2.28
N VAL A 25 -8.63 0.33 -2.72
CA VAL A 25 -9.13 0.17 -4.11
C VAL A 25 -10.22 1.20 -4.38
N GLY A 26 -11.25 1.20 -3.53
CA GLY A 26 -12.26 2.23 -3.42
C GLY A 26 -11.77 3.34 -2.49
N LYS A 27 -11.70 4.58 -3.02
CA LYS A 27 -11.21 5.73 -2.26
C LYS A 27 -12.14 6.04 -1.09
N ILE A 28 -11.55 6.28 0.09
CA ILE A 28 -12.29 6.61 1.32
C ILE A 28 -13.21 7.82 1.13
N GLN A 29 -12.74 8.86 0.41
CA GLN A 29 -13.53 10.07 0.15
C GLN A 29 -14.84 9.82 -0.64
N TYR A 30 -14.97 8.66 -1.28
CA TYR A 30 -16.18 8.24 -2.00
C TYR A 30 -16.92 7.09 -1.31
N GLY A 31 -16.68 6.88 -0.01
CA GLY A 31 -17.33 5.82 0.78
C GLY A 31 -16.59 4.49 0.80
N GLY A 32 -15.34 4.45 0.34
CA GLY A 32 -14.49 3.26 0.47
C GLY A 32 -14.26 2.87 1.94
N MET A 33 -14.46 1.60 2.25
CA MET A 33 -14.36 1.07 3.61
C MET A 33 -12.89 0.97 4.05
N VAL A 34 -12.54 1.54 5.20
CA VAL A 34 -11.15 1.69 5.65
C VAL A 34 -10.50 0.34 5.98
N PHE A 35 -11.27 -0.57 6.59
CA PHE A 35 -10.78 -1.85 7.13
C PHE A 35 -11.37 -3.08 6.43
N ASP A 36 -12.13 -2.86 5.36
CA ASP A 36 -12.57 -3.95 4.50
C ASP A 36 -11.36 -4.50 3.74
N VAL A 37 -10.98 -5.75 4.03
CA VAL A 37 -9.79 -6.38 3.44
C VAL A 37 -9.93 -6.50 1.93
N ASP A 38 -11.15 -6.63 1.42
CA ASP A 38 -11.43 -6.67 -0.02
C ASP A 38 -11.25 -5.29 -0.67
N ASN A 39 -11.29 -4.21 0.12
CA ASN A 39 -10.99 -2.85 -0.31
C ASN A 39 -9.50 -2.47 -0.18
N LEU A 40 -8.63 -3.37 0.29
CA LEU A 40 -7.20 -3.14 0.43
C LEU A 40 -6.41 -3.92 -0.63
N MET A 41 -5.32 -3.35 -1.12
CA MET A 41 -4.41 -4.05 -2.03
C MET A 41 -2.95 -3.83 -1.61
N ILE A 42 -2.05 -4.72 -2.00
CA ILE A 42 -0.60 -4.56 -1.75
C ILE A 42 0.06 -4.12 -3.06
N ASN A 43 0.58 -2.90 -3.07
CA ASN A 43 1.27 -2.33 -4.23
C ASN A 43 2.71 -1.95 -3.92
N THR A 44 3.49 -1.84 -4.98
CA THR A 44 4.74 -1.10 -4.94
C THR A 44 4.47 0.41 -4.94
N PRO A 45 5.44 1.23 -4.49
CA PRO A 45 5.33 2.68 -4.57
C PRO A 45 5.15 3.23 -5.99
N LYS A 46 5.74 2.55 -6.98
CA LYS A 46 5.57 2.78 -8.42
C LYS A 46 4.33 2.07 -8.91
#